data_AF-A0A0A1CX34-F1
#
_entry.id   AF-A0A0A1CX34-F1
#
_cell.length_a   1.000
_cell.length_b   1.000
_cell.length_c   1.000
_cell.angle_alpha   90.00
_cell.angle_beta   90.00
_cell.angle_gamma   90.00
#
_symmetry.space_group_name_H-M   'P 1'
#
loop_
_entity.id
_entity.type
_entity.pdbx_description
1 polymer ?
#
loop_
_entity_poly.entity_id
_entity_poly.type
_entity_poly.pdbx_seq_one_letter_code
_entity_poly.pdbx_strand_id
1 'polypeptide(L)'
;MTLDKQQIPAGTLRTASIIVLGFAALLLLFGQGMFQTGSSPVQTARELQAAGLQGTLTDARVNVIRADDGEWHAMHAELAFTGSDGSRHTMETDHFPRYWPPINSAGGWVEDFPTKAELLGQPVTYRLGDSPAVELDSELPALASRGWTFPNYLGVALLVLGVGAAIGGTVSLVRAVRRLNAAKS
;
A
#
# COMPACT_ATOMS: atom_id res chain seq x y z
N MET A 1 32.14 46.44 6.80
CA MET A 1 31.08 45.70 7.51
C MET A 1 31.39 44.22 7.41
N THR A 2 32.10 43.68 8.40
CA THR A 2 32.33 42.25 8.56
C THR A 2 31.05 41.65 9.12
N LEU A 3 30.31 40.89 8.28
CA LEU A 3 29.22 40.05 8.75
C LEU A 3 29.81 39.04 9.74
N ASP A 4 29.61 39.31 11.03
CA ASP A 4 30.03 38.43 12.10
C ASP A 4 29.28 37.11 11.90
N LYS A 5 30.01 36.11 11.42
CA LYS A 5 29.46 34.81 11.05
C LYS A 5 29.18 34.09 12.35
N GLN A 6 28.00 34.35 12.93
CA GLN A 6 27.53 33.80 14.19
C GLN A 6 27.76 32.28 14.18
N GLN A 7 28.84 31.84 14.83
CA GLN A 7 29.25 30.45 14.80
C GLN A 7 28.29 29.67 15.68
N ILE A 8 27.39 28.90 15.05
CA ILE A 8 26.46 28.03 15.75
C ILE A 8 27.27 27.10 16.68
N PRO A 9 26.98 27.07 17.99
CA PRO A 9 27.67 26.22 18.94
C PRO A 9 27.61 24.75 18.49
N ALA A 10 28.73 24.04 18.58
CA ALA A 10 28.83 22.68 18.07
C ALA A 10 27.87 21.69 18.75
N GLY A 11 27.45 21.96 19.99
CA GLY A 11 26.39 21.21 20.68
C GLY A 11 25.02 21.36 20.01
N THR A 12 24.62 22.59 19.66
CA THR A 12 23.38 22.86 18.93
C THR A 12 23.39 22.24 17.54
N LEU A 13 24.56 22.23 16.88
CA LEU A 13 24.75 21.62 15.56
C LEU A 13 24.61 20.09 15.58
N ARG A 14 25.05 19.44 16.67
CA ARG A 14 24.87 18.00 16.88
C ARG A 14 23.40 17.63 17.09
N THR A 15 22.69 18.34 17.98
CA THR A 15 21.27 18.08 18.25
C THR A 15 20.41 18.29 17.00
N ALA A 16 20.64 19.39 16.26
CA ALA A 16 19.95 19.64 14.99
C ALA A 16 20.21 18.53 13.96
N SER A 17 21.46 18.04 13.86
CA SER A 17 21.81 16.96 12.92
C SER A 17 21.12 15.64 13.29
N ILE A 18 21.00 15.31 14.58
CA ILE A 18 20.29 14.12 15.06
C ILE A 18 18.79 14.22 14.72
N ILE A 19 18.18 15.38 14.94
CA ILE A 19 16.77 15.62 14.59
C ILE A 19 16.55 15.45 13.09
N VAL A 20 17.41 16.04 12.26
CA VAL A 20 17.35 15.89 10.79
C VAL A 20 17.48 14.43 10.37
N LEU A 21 18.40 13.67 10.99
CA LEU A 21 18.53 12.24 10.73
C LEU A 21 17.29 11.44 11.15
N GLY A 22 16.66 11.80 12.27
CA GLY A 22 15.40 11.19 12.71
C GLY A 22 14.26 11.43 11.70
N PHE A 23 14.10 12.67 11.23
CA PHE A 23 13.13 12.98 10.18
C PHE A 23 13.46 12.26 8.87
N ALA A 24 14.73 12.17 8.49
CA ALA A 24 15.15 11.42 7.32
C ALA A 24 14.75 9.94 7.42
N ALA A 25 14.96 9.30 8.56
CA ALA A 25 14.54 7.92 8.79
C ALA A 25 13.03 7.74 8.68
N LEU A 26 12.24 8.66 9.26
CA LEU A 26 10.78 8.63 9.15
C LEU A 26 10.29 8.78 7.70
N LEU A 27 10.88 9.71 6.94
CA LEU A 27 10.55 9.89 5.52
C LEU A 27 10.89 8.65 4.70
N LEU A 28 12.01 7.99 4.98
CA LEU A 28 12.40 6.76 4.31
C LEU A 28 11.44 5.62 4.60
N LEU A 29 11.12 5.39 5.88
CA LEU A 29 10.19 4.33 6.30
C LEU A 29 8.79 4.55 5.71
N PHE A 30 8.29 5.79 5.79
CA PHE A 30 6.98 6.13 5.24
C PHE A 30 6.98 6.05 3.71
N GLY A 31 8.03 6.52 3.04
CA GLY A 31 8.19 6.43 1.60
C GLY A 31 8.22 4.98 1.10
N GLN A 32 8.93 4.10 1.82
CA GLN A 32 8.94 2.67 1.55
C GLN A 32 7.55 2.05 1.73
N GLY A 33 6.84 2.39 2.81
CA GLY A 33 5.47 1.93 3.05
C GLY A 33 4.53 2.31 1.91
N MET A 34 4.51 3.59 1.52
CA MET A 34 3.67 4.07 0.41
C MET A 34 4.00 3.41 -0.92
N PHE A 35 5.28 3.17 -1.20
CA PHE A 35 5.69 2.46 -2.41
C PHE A 35 5.19 1.02 -2.42
N GLN A 36 5.33 0.30 -1.29
CA GLN A 36 4.87 -1.07 -1.13
C GLN A 36 3.36 -1.19 -1.26
N THR A 37 2.59 -0.31 -0.61
CA THR A 37 1.13 -0.26 -0.71
C THR A 37 0.68 -0.05 -2.15
N GLY A 38 1.30 0.87 -2.88
CA GLY A 38 0.97 1.11 -4.29
C GLY A 38 1.33 -0.05 -5.21
N SER A 39 2.37 -0.83 -4.88
CA SER A 39 2.80 -1.98 -5.69
C SER A 39 2.10 -3.29 -5.36
N SER A 40 1.52 -3.44 -4.16
CA SER A 40 0.99 -4.71 -3.67
C SER A 40 -0.09 -5.32 -4.57
N PRO A 41 -1.14 -4.59 -5.02
CA PRO A 41 -2.16 -5.18 -5.91
C PRO A 41 -1.58 -5.67 -7.24
N VAL A 42 -0.63 -4.92 -7.81
CA VAL A 42 0.02 -5.26 -9.08
C VAL A 42 0.92 -6.49 -8.92
N GLN A 43 1.67 -6.58 -7.81
CA GLN A 43 2.50 -7.73 -7.50
C GLN A 43 1.65 -8.97 -7.28
N THR A 44 0.58 -8.88 -6.47
CA THR A 44 -0.38 -9.96 -6.25
C THR A 44 -0.96 -10.45 -7.57
N ALA A 45 -1.43 -9.55 -8.45
CA ALA A 45 -1.98 -9.93 -9.74
C ALA A 45 -0.94 -10.65 -10.65
N ARG A 46 0.31 -10.19 -10.67
CA ARG A 46 1.40 -10.86 -11.42
C ARG A 46 1.74 -12.22 -10.85
N GLU A 47 1.75 -12.35 -9.52
CA GLU A 47 1.98 -13.62 -8.85
C GLU A 47 0.87 -14.62 -9.13
N LEU A 48 -0.39 -14.17 -9.13
CA LEU A 48 -1.53 -14.98 -9.53
C LEU A 48 -1.43 -15.42 -10.99
N GLN A 49 -1.03 -14.52 -11.91
CA GLN A 49 -0.80 -14.91 -13.31
C GLN A 49 0.32 -15.93 -13.50
N ALA A 50 1.37 -15.86 -12.68
CA ALA A 50 2.53 -16.74 -12.82
C ALA A 50 2.35 -18.11 -12.16
N ALA A 51 1.68 -18.16 -11.00
CA ALA A 51 1.65 -19.32 -10.12
C ALA A 51 0.30 -19.58 -9.46
N GLY A 52 -0.76 -18.86 -9.86
CA GLY A 52 -2.09 -19.05 -9.32
C GLY A 52 -2.74 -20.35 -9.79
N LEU A 53 -3.60 -20.89 -8.94
CA LEU A 53 -4.45 -22.04 -9.20
C LEU A 53 -5.77 -21.55 -9.79
N GLN A 54 -6.40 -22.35 -10.64
CA GLN A 54 -7.68 -22.00 -11.26
C GLN A 54 -8.86 -22.54 -10.46
N GLY A 55 -9.95 -21.77 -10.43
CA GLY A 55 -11.23 -22.18 -9.88
C GLY A 55 -12.40 -21.60 -10.66
N THR A 56 -13.60 -21.95 -10.25
CA THR A 56 -14.85 -21.43 -10.83
C THR A 56 -15.72 -20.86 -9.73
N LEU A 57 -16.15 -19.61 -9.88
CA LEU A 57 -16.99 -18.94 -8.90
C LEU A 57 -18.35 -19.61 -8.79
N THR A 58 -18.75 -19.93 -7.57
CA THR A 58 -20.02 -20.59 -7.24
C THR A 58 -20.97 -19.70 -6.46
N ASP A 59 -20.43 -18.78 -5.67
CA ASP A 59 -21.21 -17.82 -4.90
C ASP A 59 -20.36 -16.59 -4.58
N ALA A 60 -21.01 -15.48 -4.24
CA ALA A 60 -20.36 -14.25 -3.82
C ALA A 60 -21.24 -13.47 -2.86
N ARG A 61 -20.61 -12.76 -1.93
CA ARG A 61 -21.25 -11.76 -1.08
C ARG A 61 -20.35 -10.54 -0.96
N VAL A 62 -20.94 -9.38 -0.71
CA VAL A 62 -20.22 -8.10 -0.66
C VAL A 62 -20.42 -7.44 0.70
N ASN A 63 -19.37 -6.79 1.20
CA ASN A 63 -19.42 -6.03 2.42
C ASN A 63 -19.85 -4.60 2.11
N VAL A 64 -21.04 -4.24 2.57
CA VAL A 64 -21.62 -2.91 2.42
C VAL A 64 -21.36 -2.11 3.69
N ILE A 65 -20.64 -0.99 3.54
CA ILE A 65 -20.37 -0.07 4.66
C ILE A 65 -20.78 1.34 4.29
N ARG A 66 -21.09 2.12 5.33
CA ARG A 66 -21.24 3.56 5.18
C ARG A 66 -19.85 4.20 5.27
N ALA A 67 -19.42 4.85 4.20
CA ALA A 67 -18.12 5.50 4.17
C ALA A 67 -18.18 6.90 4.81
N ASP A 68 -17.02 7.52 4.95
CA ASP A 68 -16.86 8.84 5.59
C ASP A 68 -17.53 9.98 4.80
N ASP A 69 -17.83 9.76 3.51
CA ASP A 69 -18.64 10.66 2.67
C ASP A 69 -20.14 10.61 3.01
N GLY A 70 -20.56 9.70 3.89
CA GLY A 70 -21.93 9.50 4.30
C GLY A 70 -22.76 8.63 3.36
N GLU A 71 -22.17 8.18 2.24
CA GLU A 71 -22.77 7.29 1.26
C GLU A 71 -22.48 5.83 1.58
N TRP A 72 -23.26 4.92 1.00
CA TRP A 72 -23.05 3.48 1.12
C TRP A 72 -22.16 3.00 -0.01
N HIS A 73 -21.23 2.09 0.33
CA HIS A 73 -20.27 1.53 -0.60
C HIS A 73 -20.14 0.04 -0.38
N ALA A 74 -20.02 -0.72 -1.48
CA ALA A 74 -19.51 -2.08 -1.43
C ALA A 74 -17.98 -2.04 -1.49
N MET A 75 -17.31 -2.42 -0.40
CA MET A 75 -15.84 -2.28 -0.28
C MET A 75 -15.08 -3.57 -0.56
N HIS A 76 -15.59 -4.70 -0.07
CA HIS A 76 -14.95 -6.01 -0.17
C HIS A 76 -15.95 -7.01 -0.75
N ALA A 77 -15.46 -7.98 -1.51
CA ALA A 77 -16.23 -9.14 -1.94
C ALA A 77 -15.60 -10.41 -1.37
N GLU A 78 -16.43 -11.28 -0.79
CA GLU A 78 -16.05 -12.63 -0.46
C GLU A 78 -16.55 -13.55 -1.57
N LEU A 79 -15.61 -14.25 -2.21
CA LEU A 79 -15.82 -15.15 -3.33
C LEU A 79 -15.77 -16.59 -2.84
N ALA A 80 -16.84 -17.35 -3.07
CA ALA A 80 -16.85 -18.79 -2.87
C ALA A 80 -16.73 -19.51 -4.21
N PHE A 81 -15.73 -20.36 -4.37
CA PHE A 81 -15.43 -21.00 -5.65
C PHE A 81 -15.02 -22.45 -5.46
N THR A 82 -15.12 -23.23 -6.53
CA THR A 82 -14.58 -24.60 -6.60
C THR A 82 -13.24 -24.54 -7.29
N GLY A 83 -12.17 -24.97 -6.61
CA GLY A 83 -10.83 -25.07 -7.17
C GLY A 83 -10.72 -26.19 -8.21
N SER A 84 -9.65 -26.18 -8.99
CA SER A 84 -9.34 -27.23 -9.97
C SER A 84 -9.15 -28.62 -9.34
N ASP A 85 -8.87 -28.68 -8.05
CA ASP A 85 -8.79 -29.90 -7.24
C ASP A 85 -10.17 -30.43 -6.79
N GLY A 86 -11.26 -29.71 -7.11
CA GLY A 86 -12.62 -30.03 -6.70
C GLY A 86 -12.97 -29.55 -5.28
N SER A 87 -12.04 -28.93 -4.56
CA SER A 87 -12.28 -28.39 -3.22
C SER A 87 -13.03 -27.07 -3.28
N ARG A 88 -13.89 -26.82 -2.29
CA ARG A 88 -14.53 -25.50 -2.14
C ARG A 88 -13.65 -24.58 -1.32
N HIS A 89 -13.46 -23.37 -1.79
CA HIS A 89 -12.72 -22.31 -1.12
C HIS A 89 -13.56 -21.06 -0.99
N THR A 90 -13.25 -20.26 0.03
CA THR A 90 -13.85 -18.94 0.27
C THR A 90 -12.72 -17.97 0.56
N MET A 91 -12.63 -16.88 -0.21
CA MET A 91 -11.56 -15.89 -0.12
C MET A 91 -12.08 -14.50 -0.42
N GLU A 92 -11.41 -13.47 0.10
CA GLU A 92 -11.80 -12.07 -0.10
C GLU A 92 -11.01 -11.41 -1.23
N THR A 93 -11.64 -10.47 -1.93
CA THR A 93 -11.01 -9.57 -2.90
C THR A 93 -11.59 -8.16 -2.79
N ASP A 94 -10.76 -7.18 -3.12
CA ASP A 94 -11.13 -5.76 -3.25
C ASP A 94 -11.49 -5.38 -4.69
N HIS A 95 -11.28 -6.31 -5.65
CA HIS A 95 -11.48 -6.08 -7.07
C HIS A 95 -12.69 -6.84 -7.58
N PHE A 96 -13.80 -6.13 -7.69
CA PHE A 96 -15.04 -6.62 -8.24
C PHE A 96 -15.81 -5.45 -8.89
N PRO A 97 -16.81 -5.73 -9.74
CA PRO A 97 -17.69 -4.70 -10.29
C PRO A 97 -18.37 -3.91 -9.17
N ARG A 98 -17.87 -2.69 -8.92
CA ARG A 98 -18.40 -1.82 -7.88
C ARG A 98 -19.80 -1.35 -8.25
N TYR A 99 -20.67 -1.30 -7.26
CA TYR A 99 -21.99 -0.68 -7.36
C TYR A 99 -22.22 0.20 -6.14
N TRP A 100 -23.22 1.08 -6.25
CA TRP A 100 -23.64 1.96 -5.18
C TRP A 100 -24.90 1.38 -4.52
N PRO A 101 -24.80 0.85 -3.30
CA PRO A 101 -25.96 0.39 -2.56
C PRO A 101 -26.96 1.54 -2.32
N PRO A 102 -28.27 1.26 -2.31
CA PRO A 102 -29.29 2.24 -1.94
C PRO A 102 -29.02 2.90 -0.57
N ILE A 103 -29.49 4.14 -0.38
CA ILE A 103 -29.35 4.90 0.88
C ILE A 103 -29.90 4.16 2.11
N ASN A 104 -30.85 3.25 1.86
CA ASN A 104 -31.57 2.43 2.83
C ASN A 104 -31.03 0.98 2.92
N SER A 105 -29.84 0.70 2.39
CA SER A 105 -29.16 -0.58 2.57
C SER A 105 -28.82 -0.86 4.04
N ALA A 106 -28.88 -2.13 4.43
CA ALA A 106 -28.31 -2.58 5.68
C ALA A 106 -26.80 -2.72 5.52
N GLY A 107 -26.04 -2.28 6.53
CA GLY A 107 -24.60 -2.49 6.56
C GLY A 107 -24.24 -3.93 6.92
N GLY A 108 -23.08 -4.38 6.45
CA GLY A 108 -22.55 -5.71 6.67
C GLY A 108 -22.46 -6.53 5.38
N TRP A 109 -22.36 -7.84 5.54
CA TRP A 109 -22.28 -8.78 4.42
C TRP A 109 -23.65 -8.97 3.78
N VAL A 110 -23.74 -8.69 2.48
CA VAL A 110 -24.94 -8.81 1.68
C VAL A 110 -24.72 -9.86 0.61
N GLU A 111 -25.60 -10.87 0.59
CA GLU A 111 -25.54 -11.97 -0.38
C GLU A 111 -26.17 -11.59 -1.72
N ASP A 112 -27.22 -10.75 -1.71
CA ASP A 112 -27.94 -10.36 -2.92
C ASP A 112 -27.55 -8.95 -3.36
N PHE A 113 -26.82 -8.86 -4.46
CA PHE A 113 -26.40 -7.60 -5.06
C PHE A 113 -26.56 -7.61 -6.59
N PRO A 114 -26.75 -6.45 -7.24
CA PRO A 114 -27.19 -6.38 -8.63
C PRO A 114 -26.28 -7.09 -9.64
N THR A 115 -24.97 -7.10 -9.41
CA THR A 115 -23.97 -7.68 -10.32
C THR A 115 -23.61 -9.14 -9.98
N LYS A 116 -24.25 -9.75 -8.97
CA LYS A 116 -23.90 -11.11 -8.53
C LYS A 116 -24.05 -12.14 -9.64
N ALA A 117 -25.16 -12.10 -10.38
CA ALA A 117 -25.44 -13.05 -11.45
C ALA A 117 -24.40 -13.00 -12.58
N GLU A 118 -23.76 -11.84 -12.78
CA GLU A 118 -22.70 -11.68 -13.78
C GLU A 118 -21.40 -12.34 -13.34
N LEU A 119 -21.15 -12.44 -12.03
CA LEU A 119 -19.95 -13.04 -11.46
C LEU A 119 -20.03 -14.57 -11.39
N LEU A 120 -21.22 -15.12 -11.15
CA LEU A 120 -21.38 -16.57 -10.99
C LEU A 120 -20.93 -17.34 -12.24
N GLY A 121 -20.17 -18.41 -12.03
CA GLY A 121 -19.61 -19.22 -13.11
C GLY A 121 -18.37 -18.61 -13.79
N GLN A 122 -17.93 -17.40 -13.41
CA GLN A 122 -16.70 -16.85 -13.93
C GLN A 122 -15.48 -17.63 -13.41
N PRO A 123 -14.44 -17.78 -14.25
CA PRO A 123 -13.17 -18.34 -13.81
C PRO A 123 -12.45 -17.37 -12.86
N VAL A 124 -11.83 -17.94 -11.83
CA VAL A 124 -11.01 -17.21 -10.85
C VAL A 124 -9.62 -17.84 -10.77
N THR A 125 -8.63 -17.01 -10.47
CA THR A 125 -7.29 -17.45 -10.13
C THR A 125 -7.03 -17.15 -8.66
N TYR A 126 -6.52 -18.14 -7.92
CA TYR A 126 -6.32 -18.03 -6.48
C TYR A 126 -4.96 -18.57 -6.02
N ARG A 127 -4.56 -18.19 -4.82
CA ARG A 127 -3.41 -18.77 -4.12
C ARG A 127 -3.72 -19.02 -2.65
N LEU A 128 -3.28 -20.17 -2.14
CA LEU A 128 -3.37 -20.56 -0.73
C LEU A 128 -2.11 -20.10 0.02
N GLY A 129 -2.23 -19.50 1.21
CA GLY A 129 -1.10 -19.02 2.01
C GLY A 129 -1.47 -17.90 3.01
N ASP A 130 -0.46 -17.15 3.47
CA ASP A 130 -0.57 -16.11 4.51
C ASP A 130 -1.50 -14.93 4.16
N SER A 131 -1.88 -14.80 2.90
CA SER A 131 -3.02 -13.99 2.49
C SER A 131 -3.65 -14.65 1.27
N PRO A 132 -4.88 -15.18 1.38
CA PRO A 132 -5.59 -15.65 0.20
C PRO A 132 -5.74 -14.48 -0.77
N ALA A 133 -5.17 -14.65 -1.96
CA ALA A 133 -5.37 -13.74 -3.06
C ALA A 133 -6.20 -14.47 -4.09
N VAL A 134 -7.42 -14.00 -4.33
CA VAL A 134 -8.32 -14.49 -5.37
C VAL A 134 -8.68 -13.33 -6.26
N GLU A 135 -8.66 -13.53 -7.57
CA GLU A 135 -9.12 -12.54 -8.54
C GLU A 135 -9.88 -13.21 -9.67
N LEU A 136 -10.81 -12.48 -10.27
CA LEU A 136 -11.46 -12.87 -11.52
C LEU A 136 -10.42 -12.87 -12.64
N ASP A 137 -10.40 -13.91 -13.47
CA ASP A 137 -9.41 -14.03 -14.55
C ASP A 137 -9.51 -12.89 -15.57
N SER A 138 -10.71 -12.32 -15.73
CA SER A 138 -11.00 -11.16 -16.58
C SER A 138 -10.31 -9.88 -16.11
N GLU A 139 -10.11 -9.72 -14.79
CA GLU A 139 -9.54 -8.51 -14.18
C GLU A 139 -8.00 -8.58 -14.04
N LEU A 140 -7.45 -9.80 -13.96
CA LEU A 140 -6.02 -10.04 -13.76
C LEU A 140 -5.10 -9.29 -14.75
N PRO A 141 -5.34 -9.31 -16.09
CA PRO A 141 -4.47 -8.60 -17.02
C PRO A 141 -4.44 -7.08 -16.79
N ALA A 142 -5.58 -6.49 -16.47
CA ALA A 142 -5.69 -5.06 -16.19
C ALA A 142 -4.96 -4.70 -14.90
N LEU A 143 -5.07 -5.54 -13.86
CA LEU A 143 -4.38 -5.35 -12.58
C LEU A 143 -2.86 -5.53 -12.70
N ALA A 144 -2.41 -6.56 -13.42
CA ALA A 144 -0.98 -6.87 -13.58
C ALA A 144 -0.22 -5.85 -14.45
N SER A 145 -0.92 -5.22 -15.39
CA SER A 145 -0.38 -4.19 -16.29
C SER A 145 -0.55 -2.76 -15.80
N ARG A 146 -1.27 -2.56 -14.68
CA ARG A 146 -1.49 -1.22 -14.11
C ARG A 146 -0.14 -0.56 -13.79
N GLY A 147 0.02 0.66 -14.30
CA GLY A 147 1.20 1.48 -14.06
C GLY A 147 1.30 1.97 -12.61
N TRP A 148 2.28 2.84 -12.35
CA TRP A 148 2.47 3.39 -11.00
C TRP A 148 1.26 4.19 -10.55
N THR A 149 0.84 3.94 -9.32
CA THR A 149 -0.24 4.66 -8.64
C THR A 149 0.31 5.86 -7.87
N PHE A 150 -0.57 6.77 -7.43
CA PHE A 150 -0.17 7.93 -6.62
C PHE A 150 0.71 7.54 -5.40
N PRO A 151 0.37 6.51 -4.61
CA PRO A 151 1.25 6.03 -3.54
C PRO A 151 2.67 5.66 -3.98
N ASN A 152 2.85 5.10 -5.18
CA ASN A 152 4.19 4.80 -5.71
C ASN A 152 5.00 6.08 -5.93
N TYR A 153 4.42 7.08 -6.60
CA TYR A 153 5.09 8.35 -6.87
C TYR A 153 5.43 9.11 -5.59
N LEU A 154 4.47 9.18 -4.65
CA LEU A 154 4.69 9.80 -3.36
C LEU A 154 5.76 9.06 -2.56
N GLY A 155 5.73 7.72 -2.57
CA GLY A 155 6.73 6.88 -1.92
C GLY A 155 8.15 7.17 -2.41
N VAL A 156 8.34 7.21 -3.74
CA VAL A 156 9.63 7.55 -4.35
C VAL A 156 10.06 8.98 -4.00
N ALA A 157 9.16 9.95 -4.05
CA ALA A 157 9.48 11.33 -3.69
C ALA A 157 9.99 11.44 -2.24
N LEU A 158 9.32 10.76 -1.30
CA LEU A 158 9.70 10.75 0.12
C LEU A 158 11.01 10.00 0.36
N LEU A 159 11.27 8.91 -0.37
CA LEU A 159 12.54 8.21 -0.34
C LEU A 159 13.70 9.11 -0.79
N VAL A 160 13.54 9.82 -1.91
CA VAL A 160 14.55 10.74 -2.43
C VAL A 160 14.82 11.89 -1.45
N LEU A 161 13.76 12.48 -0.88
CA LEU A 161 13.89 13.52 0.15
C LEU A 161 14.58 13.00 1.41
N GLY A 162 14.21 11.80 1.87
CA GLY A 162 14.81 11.13 3.02
C GLY A 162 16.30 10.87 2.83
N VAL A 163 16.72 10.36 1.66
CA VAL A 163 18.14 10.17 1.33
C VAL A 163 18.89 11.51 1.35
N GLY A 164 18.33 12.55 0.73
CA GLY A 164 18.93 13.89 0.73
C GLY A 164 19.13 14.44 2.14
N ALA A 165 18.12 14.32 3.01
CA ALA A 165 18.19 14.73 4.40
C ALA A 165 19.20 13.89 5.20
N ALA A 166 19.29 12.59 4.96
CA ALA A 166 20.24 11.69 5.62
C ALA A 166 21.70 12.05 5.30
N ILE A 167 22.00 12.32 4.02
CA ILE A 167 23.32 12.75 3.58
C ILE A 167 23.69 14.08 4.25
N GLY A 168 22.80 15.08 4.17
CA GLY A 168 23.03 16.40 4.78
C GLY A 168 23.22 16.32 6.30
N GLY A 169 22.38 15.56 7.00
CA GLY A 169 22.48 15.33 8.44
C GLY A 169 23.78 14.65 8.83
N THR A 170 24.21 13.63 8.07
CA THR A 170 25.47 12.90 8.33
C THR A 170 26.69 13.80 8.14
N VAL A 171 26.75 14.57 7.05
CA VAL A 171 27.85 15.51 6.80
C VAL A 171 27.92 16.58 7.90
N SER A 172 26.78 17.12 8.30
CA SER A 172 26.69 18.09 9.39
C SER A 172 27.16 17.50 10.72
N LEU A 173 26.74 16.27 11.04
CA LEU A 173 27.14 15.56 12.25
C LEU A 173 28.65 15.29 12.30
N VAL A 174 29.23 14.78 11.20
CA VAL A 174 30.68 14.54 11.09
C VAL A 174 31.45 15.85 11.31
N ARG A 175 30.97 16.95 10.72
CA ARG A 175 31.59 18.26 10.91
C ARG A 175 31.48 18.77 12.35
N ALA A 176 30.35 18.54 13.02
CA ALA A 176 30.15 18.89 14.42
C ALA A 176 31.10 18.11 15.34
N VAL A 177 31.21 16.80 15.14
CA VAL A 177 32.08 15.91 15.93
C VAL A 177 33.55 16.28 15.76
N ARG A 178 34.01 16.52 14.53
CA ARG A 178 35.39 16.96 14.28
C ARG A 178 35.73 18.28 15.01
N ARG A 179 34.80 19.24 15.01
CA ARG A 179 34.97 20.52 15.72
C ARG A 179 35.01 20.34 17.24
N LEU A 180 34.15 19.50 17.79
CA LEU A 180 34.14 19.20 19.23
C LEU A 180 35.43 18.51 19.68
N ASN A 181 35.98 17.62 18.87
CA ASN A 181 37.25 16.95 19.18
C ASN A 181 38.44 17.91 19.08
N ALA A 182 38.48 18.78 18.08
CA ALA A 182 39.52 19.79 17.93
C ALA A 182 39.49 20.87 19.03
N ALA A 183 38.32 21.15 19.62
CA ALA A 183 38.19 22.08 20.74
C ALA A 183 38.60 21.47 22.10
N LYS A 184 38.84 20.14 22.15
CA LYS A 184 39.25 19.41 23.36
C LYS A 184 40.74 19.10 23.42
N SER A 185 41.50 19.31 22.33
CA SER A 185 42.97 19.18 22.27
C SER A 185 43.62 20.53 22.48
#